data_AF-T2DP56-F1
#
_entry.id   AF-T2DP56-F1
#
_cell.length_a   1.000
_cell.length_b   1.000
_cell.length_c   1.000
_cell.angle_alpha   90.00
_cell.angle_beta   90.00
_cell.angle_gamma   90.00
#
_symmetry.space_group_name_H-M   'P 1'
#
loop_
_entity.id
_entity.type
_entity.pdbx_description
1 polymer ?
#
loop_
_entity_poly.entity_id
_entity_poly.type
_entity_poly.pdbx_seq_one_letter_code
_entity_poly.pdbx_strand_id
1 'polypeptide(L)'
;MNMKFFSVLIVAAFLVALPCHGSEYQVFPLQMKTGSNEQYSTQVSCTSWRLGVEANNLIKWKTVPAACQEYVADYLLGDQYRSDSKTVCREAYFYAKTLNITARDVFVFDIDDTTLSNLQYFANHGFGVEAHNATAFKIWVSFGEAFALPETLVLYNKLVGLGIKVVFITERPVDLKDVTISNLKEVGFHTWEKFIARDPAIYSGKLSNAFKTSERKKLVAEGYRIVGNIGDQWSDIVGEKKGFRTFKLPNPLYYD
;
A
#
# COMPACT_ATOMS: atom_id res chain seq x y z
N MET A 1 41.10 -60.71 -48.88
CA MET A 1 40.95 -61.18 -47.49
C MET A 1 41.04 -59.96 -46.59
N ASN A 2 39.92 -59.59 -45.94
CA ASN A 2 39.73 -58.73 -44.75
C ASN A 2 40.51 -57.39 -44.68
N MET A 3 39.89 -56.25 -44.35
CA MET A 3 39.17 -56.05 -43.09
C MET A 3 38.41 -54.70 -43.17
N LYS A 4 37.10 -54.71 -42.91
CA LYS A 4 36.32 -53.46 -42.77
C LYS A 4 36.64 -52.85 -41.40
N PHE A 5 37.23 -51.67 -41.37
CA PHE A 5 37.35 -50.88 -40.14
C PHE A 5 36.01 -50.19 -39.85
N PHE A 6 35.33 -50.63 -38.79
CA PHE A 6 34.23 -49.88 -38.19
C PHE A 6 34.83 -48.79 -37.28
N SER A 7 34.72 -47.54 -37.69
CA SER A 7 34.99 -46.40 -36.81
C SER A 7 33.81 -46.23 -35.85
N VAL A 8 34.01 -46.62 -34.59
CA VAL A 8 33.08 -46.31 -33.50
C VAL A 8 33.27 -44.85 -33.12
N LEU A 9 32.26 -44.01 -33.39
CA LEU A 9 32.21 -42.63 -32.89
C LEU A 9 31.89 -42.67 -31.39
N ILE A 10 32.86 -42.38 -30.54
CA ILE A 10 32.62 -42.15 -29.10
C ILE A 10 32.14 -40.71 -28.95
N VAL A 11 30.83 -40.52 -28.77
CA VAL A 11 30.27 -39.22 -28.36
C VAL A 11 30.60 -39.03 -26.88
N ALA A 12 31.62 -38.24 -26.58
CA ALA A 12 31.89 -37.80 -25.22
C ALA A 12 30.77 -36.85 -24.79
N ALA A 13 29.85 -37.33 -23.95
CA ALA A 13 28.87 -36.49 -23.29
C ALA A 13 29.61 -35.60 -22.27
N PHE A 14 29.87 -34.34 -22.64
CA PHE A 14 30.27 -33.32 -21.67
C PHE A 14 29.07 -33.03 -20.78
N LEU A 15 29.00 -33.70 -19.63
CA LEU A 15 28.20 -33.26 -18.50
C LEU A 15 28.79 -31.91 -18.05
N VAL A 16 28.20 -30.82 -18.53
CA VAL A 16 28.43 -29.50 -17.94
C VAL A 16 27.77 -29.56 -16.56
N ALA A 17 28.58 -29.84 -15.54
CA ALA A 17 28.17 -29.64 -14.16
C ALA A 17 27.88 -28.14 -13.99
N LEU A 18 26.60 -27.76 -14.04
CA LEU A 18 26.15 -26.46 -13.58
C LEU A 18 26.66 -26.28 -12.15
N PRO A 19 27.44 -25.23 -11.85
CA PRO A 19 27.88 -24.99 -10.49
C PRO A 19 26.64 -24.74 -9.62
N CYS A 20 26.35 -25.64 -8.69
CA CYS A 20 25.41 -25.39 -7.61
C CYS A 20 25.80 -24.06 -6.95
N HIS A 21 24.96 -23.04 -7.11
CA HIS A 21 25.13 -21.74 -6.45
C HIS A 21 24.83 -21.89 -4.95
N GLY A 22 25.74 -22.53 -4.21
CA GLY A 22 25.78 -22.41 -2.76
C GLY A 22 26.31 -21.02 -2.42
N SER A 23 25.54 -20.20 -1.68
CA SER A 23 26.02 -18.87 -1.31
C SER A 23 27.20 -18.98 -0.33
N GLU A 24 28.24 -18.18 -0.52
CA GLU A 24 29.45 -18.15 0.33
C GLU A 24 29.23 -17.50 1.71
N TYR A 25 27.98 -17.22 2.11
CA TYR A 25 27.70 -16.60 3.40
C TYR A 25 27.96 -17.59 4.54
N GLN A 26 28.77 -17.17 5.52
CA GLN A 26 28.90 -17.88 6.79
C GLN A 26 27.58 -17.74 7.56
N VAL A 27 26.87 -18.86 7.71
CA VAL A 27 25.61 -18.93 8.46
C VAL A 27 25.91 -19.31 9.90
N PHE A 28 25.68 -18.38 10.82
CA PHE A 28 25.74 -18.65 12.26
C PHE A 28 24.33 -18.92 12.81
N PRO A 29 24.17 -19.80 13.81
CA PRO A 29 22.90 -19.97 14.50
C PRO A 29 22.39 -18.64 15.06
N LEU A 30 21.09 -18.36 14.91
CA LEU A 30 20.46 -17.22 15.55
C LEU A 30 20.47 -17.45 17.07
N GLN A 31 21.27 -16.66 17.79
CA GLN A 31 21.37 -16.71 19.25
C GLN A 31 20.63 -15.53 19.87
N MET A 32 19.99 -15.77 21.02
CA MET A 32 19.44 -14.67 21.82
C MET A 32 20.59 -13.78 22.31
N LYS A 33 20.43 -12.47 22.19
CA LYS A 33 21.30 -11.53 22.88
C LYS A 33 20.95 -11.58 24.36
N THR A 34 21.87 -12.03 25.20
CA THR A 34 21.76 -12.01 26.67
C THR A 34 22.79 -11.03 27.23
N GLY A 35 22.39 -9.89 27.81
CA GLY A 35 23.28 -8.93 28.50
C GLY A 35 22.90 -7.44 28.35
N SER A 36 23.36 -6.59 29.27
CA SER A 36 22.96 -5.17 29.43
C SER A 36 23.26 -4.20 28.27
N ASN A 37 23.97 -4.62 27.21
CA ASN A 37 24.17 -3.89 25.95
C ASN A 37 23.18 -4.36 24.85
N GLU A 38 21.92 -4.57 25.27
CA GLU A 38 20.86 -5.27 24.54
C GLU A 38 20.14 -4.44 23.47
N GLN A 39 20.46 -3.15 23.35
CA GLN A 39 19.68 -2.23 22.54
C GLN A 39 20.18 -2.21 21.09
N TYR A 40 19.31 -2.61 20.16
CA TYR A 40 19.56 -2.38 18.72
C TYR A 40 19.69 -0.87 18.47
N SER A 41 20.47 -0.50 17.44
CA SER A 41 20.55 0.91 17.04
C SER A 41 19.16 1.46 16.73
N THR A 42 18.98 2.78 16.91
CA THR A 42 17.70 3.45 16.63
C THR A 42 17.21 3.13 15.22
N GLN A 43 18.09 3.15 14.23
CA GLN A 43 17.75 2.82 12.84
C GLN A 43 17.19 1.39 12.69
N VAL A 44 17.82 0.39 13.31
CA VAL A 44 17.35 -1.00 13.27
C VAL A 44 16.01 -1.16 14.00
N SER A 45 15.89 -0.52 15.17
CA SER A 45 14.66 -0.56 15.97
C SER A 45 13.49 0.12 15.25
N CYS A 46 13.71 1.28 14.62
CA CYS A 46 12.68 2.00 13.86
C CYS A 46 12.30 1.27 12.56
N THR A 47 13.24 0.56 11.93
CA THR A 47 12.94 -0.35 10.81
C THR A 47 12.03 -1.50 11.26
N SER A 48 12.33 -2.09 12.41
CA SER A 48 11.54 -3.17 13.00
C SER A 48 10.16 -2.68 13.45
N TRP A 49 10.09 -1.47 13.99
CA TRP A 49 8.83 -0.79 14.33
C TRP A 49 7.97 -0.58 13.09
N ARG A 50 8.51 -0.01 11.99
CA ARG A 50 7.78 0.18 10.73
C ARG A 50 7.25 -1.15 10.22
N LEU A 51 8.09 -2.20 10.18
CA LEU A 51 7.65 -3.54 9.78
C LEU A 51 6.50 -4.04 10.68
N GLY A 52 6.60 -3.83 11.99
CA GLY A 52 5.57 -4.20 12.95
C GLY A 52 4.23 -3.48 12.71
N VAL A 53 4.27 -2.19 12.36
CA VAL A 53 3.09 -1.41 11.96
C VAL A 53 2.50 -1.95 10.66
N GLU A 54 3.31 -2.09 9.61
CA GLU A 54 2.86 -2.55 8.30
C GLU A 54 2.28 -3.96 8.34
N ALA A 55 2.86 -4.85 9.13
CA ALA A 55 2.40 -6.23 9.31
C ALA A 55 1.20 -6.37 10.27
N ASN A 56 0.64 -5.26 10.77
CA ASN A 56 -0.46 -5.24 11.73
C ASN A 56 -0.13 -5.92 13.08
N ASN A 57 1.14 -5.96 13.47
CA ASN A 57 1.59 -6.48 14.77
C ASN A 57 1.58 -5.38 15.85
N LEU A 58 1.82 -4.14 15.44
CA LEU A 58 1.71 -2.95 16.28
C LEU A 58 0.44 -2.19 15.90
N ILE A 59 -0.59 -2.33 16.73
CA ILE A 59 -1.93 -1.77 16.49
C ILE A 59 -2.27 -0.70 17.52
N LYS A 60 -3.13 0.26 17.13
CA LYS A 60 -3.65 1.32 18.02
C LYS A 60 -2.56 2.18 18.70
N TRP A 61 -1.37 2.24 18.13
CA TRP A 61 -0.35 3.20 18.53
C TRP A 61 -0.84 4.63 18.27
N LYS A 62 -0.28 5.61 18.99
CA LYS A 62 -0.83 6.98 19.03
C LYS A 62 -0.03 7.97 18.22
N THR A 63 1.28 7.85 18.28
CA THR A 63 2.23 8.66 17.54
C THR A 63 3.43 7.80 17.17
N VAL A 64 4.13 8.23 16.13
CA VAL A 64 5.45 7.69 15.81
C VAL A 64 6.35 7.84 17.04
N PRO A 65 7.13 6.81 17.43
CA PRO A 65 8.09 6.97 18.51
C PRO A 65 9.02 8.14 18.22
N ALA A 66 9.23 9.04 19.20
CA ALA A 66 10.02 10.26 18.97
C ALA A 66 11.43 9.98 18.42
N ALA A 67 12.06 8.88 18.87
CA ALA A 67 13.36 8.43 18.37
C ALA A 67 13.35 8.00 16.89
N CYS A 68 12.18 7.75 16.31
CA CYS A 68 11.99 7.32 14.92
C CYS A 68 11.60 8.45 13.96
N GLN A 69 11.52 9.71 14.42
CA GLN A 69 11.13 10.85 13.58
C GLN A 69 12.00 10.95 12.31
N GLU A 70 13.31 11.01 12.49
CA GLU A 70 14.27 11.13 11.38
C GLU A 70 14.18 9.93 10.44
N TYR A 71 14.12 8.72 11.00
CA TYR A 71 13.95 7.50 10.21
C TYR A 71 12.67 7.52 9.35
N VAL A 72 11.53 7.96 9.91
CA VAL A 72 10.27 8.05 9.17
C VAL A 72 10.34 9.11 8.08
N ALA A 73 10.94 10.28 8.38
CA ALA A 73 11.17 11.32 7.39
C ALA A 73 12.04 10.81 6.23
N ASP A 74 13.18 10.18 6.53
CA ASP A 74 14.09 9.60 5.54
C ASP A 74 13.41 8.53 4.68
N TYR A 75 12.59 7.67 5.29
CA TYR A 75 11.83 6.65 4.58
C TYR A 75 10.85 7.27 3.58
N LEU A 76 10.07 8.27 4.00
CA LEU A 76 9.01 8.91 3.20
C LEU A 76 9.56 9.82 2.10
N LEU A 77 10.64 10.56 2.39
CA LEU A 77 11.28 11.48 1.45
C LEU A 77 12.29 10.78 0.53
N GLY A 78 12.81 9.62 0.94
CA GLY A 78 13.76 8.83 0.19
C GLY A 78 13.12 7.87 -0.81
N ASP A 79 13.98 7.04 -1.42
CA ASP A 79 13.57 6.12 -2.49
C ASP A 79 12.74 4.92 -1.99
N GLN A 80 12.88 4.55 -0.71
CA GLN A 80 12.28 3.33 -0.19
C GLN A 80 10.75 3.40 -0.19
N TYR A 81 10.13 4.49 0.26
CA TYR A 81 8.67 4.64 0.22
C TYR A 81 8.11 4.54 -1.21
N ARG A 82 8.81 5.15 -2.17
CA ARG A 82 8.46 5.05 -3.61
C ARG A 82 8.61 3.63 -4.12
N SER A 83 9.70 2.94 -3.78
CA SER A 83 9.95 1.54 -4.18
C SER A 83 8.91 0.58 -3.60
N ASP A 84 8.57 0.75 -2.32
CA ASP A 84 7.55 -0.06 -1.63
C ASP A 84 6.18 0.18 -2.27
N SER A 85 5.79 1.44 -2.49
CA SER A 85 4.53 1.82 -3.16
C SER A 85 4.44 1.29 -4.59
N LYS A 86 5.54 1.38 -5.35
CA LYS A 86 5.64 0.84 -6.71
C LYS A 86 5.44 -0.66 -6.73
N THR A 87 5.99 -1.38 -5.76
CA THR A 87 5.86 -2.84 -5.67
C THR A 87 4.40 -3.22 -5.46
N VAL A 88 3.72 -2.58 -4.51
CA VAL A 88 2.29 -2.82 -4.23
C VAL A 88 1.43 -2.50 -5.46
N CYS A 89 1.62 -1.32 -6.06
CA CYS A 89 0.86 -0.88 -7.23
C CYS A 89 1.11 -1.76 -8.46
N ARG A 90 2.34 -2.22 -8.67
CA ARG A 90 2.69 -3.13 -9.76
C ARG A 90 2.02 -4.48 -9.61
N GLU A 91 2.01 -5.04 -8.40
CA GLU A 91 1.31 -6.29 -8.11
C GLU A 91 -0.20 -6.17 -8.31
N ALA A 92 -0.80 -5.04 -7.90
CA ALA A 92 -2.21 -4.75 -8.15
C ALA A 92 -2.53 -4.72 -9.65
N TYR A 93 -1.69 -4.07 -10.44
CA TYR A 93 -1.86 -4.02 -11.89
C TYR A 93 -1.72 -5.40 -12.55
N PHE A 94 -0.68 -6.16 -12.22
CA PHE A 94 -0.48 -7.48 -12.83
C PHE A 94 -1.59 -8.46 -12.46
N TYR A 95 -2.08 -8.40 -11.23
CA TYR A 95 -3.29 -9.11 -10.84
C TYR A 95 -4.49 -8.68 -11.68
N ALA A 96 -4.75 -7.39 -11.84
CA ALA A 96 -5.88 -6.90 -12.63
C ALA A 96 -5.83 -7.39 -14.08
N LYS A 97 -4.64 -7.51 -14.67
CA LYS A 97 -4.45 -8.06 -16.02
C LYS A 97 -4.86 -9.53 -16.18
N THR A 98 -4.91 -10.31 -15.12
CA THR A 98 -5.31 -11.72 -15.21
C THR A 98 -6.83 -11.92 -15.17
N LEU A 99 -7.58 -10.84 -14.95
CA LEU A 99 -9.03 -10.90 -14.77
C LEU A 99 -9.77 -10.76 -16.10
N ASN A 100 -10.89 -11.46 -16.24
CA ASN A 100 -11.86 -11.20 -17.29
C ASN A 100 -12.80 -10.07 -16.83
N ILE A 101 -12.50 -8.84 -17.25
CA ILE A 101 -13.17 -7.61 -16.80
C ILE A 101 -14.57 -7.47 -17.41
N THR A 102 -15.51 -7.08 -16.57
CA THR A 102 -16.92 -6.85 -16.90
C THR A 102 -17.32 -5.41 -16.55
N ALA A 103 -18.44 -4.93 -17.09
CA ALA A 103 -18.95 -3.57 -16.83
C ALA A 103 -19.34 -3.29 -15.36
N ARG A 104 -19.39 -4.33 -14.51
CA ARG A 104 -19.70 -4.26 -13.08
C ARG A 104 -18.47 -4.41 -12.19
N ASP A 105 -17.28 -4.64 -12.76
CA ASP A 105 -16.05 -4.77 -11.99
C ASP A 105 -15.54 -3.39 -11.55
N VAL A 106 -15.35 -3.25 -10.23
CA VAL A 106 -14.83 -2.04 -9.61
C VAL A 106 -13.55 -2.31 -8.82
N PHE A 107 -12.66 -1.33 -8.80
CA PHE A 107 -11.52 -1.28 -7.91
C PHE A 107 -11.74 -0.16 -6.89
N VAL A 108 -11.69 -0.50 -5.61
CA VAL A 108 -11.88 0.45 -4.51
C VAL A 108 -10.53 1.07 -4.15
N PHE A 109 -10.53 2.39 -4.00
CA PHE A 109 -9.38 3.17 -3.56
C PHE A 109 -9.76 3.97 -2.31
N ASP A 110 -8.90 3.93 -1.29
CA ASP A 110 -8.86 4.99 -0.29
C ASP A 110 -8.30 6.31 -0.88
N ILE A 111 -8.44 7.42 -0.15
CA ILE A 111 -7.90 8.73 -0.54
C ILE A 111 -6.62 9.11 0.21
N ASP A 112 -6.66 9.22 1.52
CA ASP A 112 -5.64 9.88 2.34
C ASP A 112 -4.41 8.97 2.50
N ASP A 113 -3.25 9.38 1.98
CA ASP A 113 -2.03 8.58 1.87
C ASP A 113 -2.15 7.26 1.07
N THR A 114 -3.25 7.14 0.31
CA THR A 114 -3.42 6.16 -0.77
C THR A 114 -3.37 6.81 -2.15
N THR A 115 -4.13 7.87 -2.38
CA THR A 115 -4.17 8.62 -3.66
C THR A 115 -3.63 10.04 -3.52
N LEU A 116 -4.01 10.74 -2.45
CA LEU A 116 -3.55 12.07 -2.09
C LEU A 116 -2.62 11.95 -0.89
N SER A 117 -1.41 12.47 -1.00
CA SER A 117 -0.45 12.44 0.10
C SER A 117 -0.72 13.55 1.09
N ASN A 118 -0.70 13.21 2.37
CA ASN A 118 -0.77 14.17 3.48
C ASN A 118 0.63 14.55 4.00
N LEU A 119 1.69 14.14 3.30
CA LEU A 119 3.08 14.35 3.72
C LEU A 119 3.40 15.83 3.94
N GLN A 120 2.81 16.74 3.16
CA GLN A 120 2.98 18.19 3.35
C GLN A 120 2.47 18.66 4.72
N TYR A 121 1.38 18.06 5.22
CA TYR A 121 0.90 18.31 6.58
C TYR A 121 1.84 17.70 7.61
N PHE A 122 2.14 16.41 7.50
CA PHE A 122 2.93 15.69 8.51
C PHE A 122 4.39 16.16 8.59
N ALA A 123 4.98 16.67 7.51
CA ALA A 123 6.32 17.27 7.53
C ALA A 123 6.39 18.50 8.47
N ASN A 124 5.27 19.21 8.66
CA ASN A 124 5.15 20.32 9.60
C ASN A 124 4.68 19.90 11.01
N HIS A 125 4.47 18.60 11.25
CA HIS A 125 3.98 18.02 12.51
C HIS A 125 4.82 16.81 12.94
N GLY A 126 6.14 16.93 12.80
CA GLY A 126 7.10 15.94 13.27
C GLY A 126 6.95 14.55 12.65
N PHE A 127 6.46 14.44 11.41
CA PHE A 127 6.26 13.16 10.70
C PHE A 127 5.47 12.12 11.52
N GLY A 128 4.45 12.56 12.25
CA GLY A 128 3.57 11.71 13.04
C GLY A 128 3.98 11.52 14.51
N VAL A 129 5.05 12.17 14.96
CA VAL A 129 5.43 12.22 16.39
C VAL A 129 4.46 13.08 17.20
N GLU A 130 3.94 14.15 16.59
CA GLU A 130 2.95 15.00 17.23
C GLU A 130 1.57 14.35 17.24
N ALA A 131 0.81 14.57 18.32
CA ALA A 131 -0.54 14.06 18.42
C ALA A 131 -1.45 14.65 17.33
N HIS A 132 -2.25 13.79 16.70
CA HIS A 132 -3.14 14.22 15.61
C HIS A 132 -4.14 15.29 16.07
N ASN A 133 -4.15 16.42 15.37
CA ASN A 133 -5.12 17.49 15.55
C ASN A 133 -6.12 17.50 14.39
N ALA A 134 -7.28 16.87 14.61
CA ALA A 134 -8.31 16.72 13.58
C ALA A 134 -8.83 18.06 13.01
N THR A 135 -8.86 19.12 13.84
CA THR A 135 -9.30 20.45 13.40
C THR A 135 -8.26 21.08 12.46
N ALA A 136 -6.98 21.04 12.85
CA ALA A 136 -5.89 21.56 12.02
C ALA A 136 -5.76 20.77 10.71
N PHE A 137 -5.87 19.45 10.77
CA PHE A 137 -5.84 18.59 9.59
C PHE A 137 -7.02 18.90 8.64
N LYS A 138 -8.22 19.07 9.17
CA LYS A 138 -9.39 19.46 8.36
C LYS A 138 -9.21 20.83 7.68
N ILE A 139 -8.62 21.80 8.37
CA ILE A 139 -8.28 23.11 7.78
C ILE A 139 -7.29 22.92 6.63
N TRP A 140 -6.23 22.13 6.84
CA TRP A 140 -5.26 21.85 5.79
C TRP A 140 -5.89 21.16 4.57
N VAL A 141 -6.75 20.16 4.77
CA VAL A 141 -7.50 19.50 3.69
C VAL A 141 -8.36 20.50 2.90
N SER A 142 -8.90 21.52 3.58
CA SER A 142 -9.75 22.54 2.93
C SER A 142 -8.99 23.43 1.93
N PHE A 143 -7.66 23.44 1.94
CA PHE A 143 -6.87 24.11 0.91
C PHE A 143 -6.89 23.34 -0.42
N GLY A 144 -7.06 22.01 -0.39
CA GLY A 144 -7.17 21.20 -1.61
C GLY A 144 -5.88 21.12 -2.43
N GLU A 145 -4.73 21.17 -1.76
CA GLU A 145 -3.39 21.22 -2.38
C GLU A 145 -2.55 19.94 -2.14
N ALA A 146 -3.19 18.84 -1.73
CA ALA A 146 -2.49 17.58 -1.50
C ALA A 146 -1.93 17.02 -2.81
N PHE A 147 -0.69 16.56 -2.81
CA PHE A 147 -0.08 15.98 -4.01
C PHE A 147 -0.59 14.57 -4.30
N ALA A 148 -0.60 14.16 -5.56
CA ALA A 148 -0.84 12.76 -5.90
C ALA A 148 0.30 11.87 -5.40
N LEU A 149 -0.05 10.68 -4.92
CA LEU A 149 0.90 9.58 -4.81
C LEU A 149 1.16 8.99 -6.20
N PRO A 150 2.38 9.13 -6.75
CA PRO A 150 2.62 8.93 -8.17
C PRO A 150 2.44 7.48 -8.62
N GLU A 151 2.86 6.50 -7.81
CA GLU A 151 2.71 5.08 -8.14
C GLU A 151 1.23 4.65 -8.13
N THR A 152 0.41 5.24 -7.24
CA THR A 152 -1.05 5.03 -7.23
C THR A 152 -1.71 5.66 -8.45
N LEU A 153 -1.29 6.85 -8.85
CA LEU A 153 -1.80 7.49 -10.08
C LEU A 153 -1.48 6.66 -11.33
N VAL A 154 -0.28 6.07 -11.39
CA VAL A 154 0.09 5.12 -12.46
C VAL A 154 -0.80 3.88 -12.44
N LEU A 155 -1.07 3.29 -11.27
CA LEU A 155 -2.00 2.16 -11.14
C LEU A 155 -3.41 2.56 -11.60
N TYR A 156 -3.94 3.68 -11.13
CA TYR A 156 -5.24 4.20 -11.47
C TYR A 156 -5.42 4.29 -13.00
N ASN A 157 -4.49 4.97 -13.69
CA ASN A 157 -4.54 5.14 -15.14
C ASN A 157 -4.51 3.78 -15.88
N LYS A 158 -3.72 2.83 -15.38
CA LYS A 158 -3.66 1.47 -15.93
C LYS A 158 -4.94 0.69 -15.73
N LEU A 159 -5.61 0.80 -14.57
CA LEU A 159 -6.88 0.13 -14.30
C LEU A 159 -8.01 0.70 -15.16
N VAL A 160 -8.07 2.03 -15.28
CA VAL A 160 -9.01 2.71 -16.19
C VAL A 160 -8.78 2.25 -17.64
N GLY A 161 -7.53 2.13 -18.07
CA GLY A 161 -7.18 1.59 -19.40
C GLY A 161 -7.58 0.13 -19.63
N LEU A 162 -7.78 -0.66 -18.57
CA LEU A 162 -8.32 -2.02 -18.64
C LEU A 162 -9.86 -2.06 -18.62
N GLY A 163 -10.53 -0.91 -18.56
CA GLY A 163 -11.98 -0.80 -18.43
C GLY A 163 -12.51 -1.05 -17.02
N ILE A 164 -11.62 -1.12 -16.01
CA ILE A 164 -12.04 -1.26 -14.61
C ILE A 164 -12.52 0.09 -14.09
N LYS A 165 -13.68 0.08 -13.45
CA LYS A 165 -14.28 1.26 -12.85
C LYS A 165 -13.67 1.54 -11.47
N VAL A 166 -13.32 2.78 -11.18
CA VAL A 166 -12.77 3.15 -9.87
C VAL A 166 -13.87 3.65 -8.94
N VAL A 167 -13.83 3.24 -7.68
CA VAL A 167 -14.68 3.77 -6.61
C VAL A 167 -13.79 4.29 -5.49
N PHE A 168 -13.92 5.58 -5.15
CA PHE A 168 -13.24 6.16 -4.00
C PHE A 168 -14.12 6.04 -2.74
N ILE A 169 -13.54 5.58 -1.64
CA ILE A 169 -14.16 5.57 -0.31
C ILE A 169 -13.21 6.23 0.68
N THR A 170 -13.57 7.42 1.18
CA THR A 170 -12.73 8.22 2.09
C THR A 170 -13.44 8.48 3.40
N GLU A 171 -12.65 8.60 4.47
CA GLU A 171 -13.14 9.07 5.77
C GLU A 171 -13.26 10.58 5.90
N ARG A 172 -12.78 11.33 4.90
CA ARG A 172 -13.04 12.77 4.84
C ARG A 172 -14.56 13.00 4.95
N PRO A 173 -14.99 13.94 5.82
CA PRO A 173 -16.39 14.21 5.99
C PRO A 173 -17.01 14.79 4.72
N VAL A 174 -18.32 14.59 4.54
CA VAL A 174 -19.07 15.03 3.33
C VAL A 174 -18.92 16.52 3.01
N ASP A 175 -18.64 17.37 4.00
CA ASP A 175 -18.42 18.81 3.80
C ASP A 175 -17.05 19.14 3.16
N LEU A 176 -16.12 18.19 3.11
CA LEU A 176 -14.85 18.29 2.36
C LEU A 176 -14.90 17.60 0.99
N LYS A 177 -16.08 17.12 0.56
CA LYS A 177 -16.24 16.35 -0.67
C LYS A 177 -15.79 17.14 -1.90
N ASP A 178 -16.28 18.37 -2.06
CA ASP A 178 -16.06 19.13 -3.30
C ASP A 178 -14.61 19.57 -3.44
N VAL A 179 -13.97 20.02 -2.34
CA VAL A 179 -12.54 20.35 -2.35
C VAL A 179 -11.68 19.11 -2.63
N THR A 180 -12.04 17.95 -2.08
CA THR A 180 -11.31 16.70 -2.34
C THR A 180 -11.45 16.26 -3.81
N ILE A 181 -12.64 16.39 -4.39
CA ILE A 181 -12.87 16.09 -5.82
C ILE A 181 -12.07 17.03 -6.72
N SER A 182 -12.03 18.32 -6.39
CA SER A 182 -11.23 19.31 -7.14
C SER A 182 -9.75 18.98 -7.06
N ASN A 183 -9.23 18.66 -5.87
CA ASN A 183 -7.85 18.27 -5.67
C ASN A 183 -7.49 16.99 -6.46
N LEU A 184 -8.33 15.94 -6.41
CA LEU A 184 -8.14 14.71 -7.19
C LEU A 184 -8.02 14.99 -8.69
N LYS A 185 -8.89 15.84 -9.24
CA LYS A 185 -8.85 16.22 -10.65
C LYS A 185 -7.59 16.99 -11.00
N GLU A 186 -7.18 17.94 -10.17
CA GLU A 186 -5.98 18.75 -10.39
C GLU A 186 -4.72 17.88 -10.47
N VAL A 187 -4.64 16.82 -9.66
CA VAL A 187 -3.47 15.94 -9.62
C VAL A 187 -3.58 14.69 -10.52
N GLY A 188 -4.58 14.64 -11.41
CA GLY A 188 -4.63 13.67 -12.52
C GLY A 188 -5.63 12.51 -12.38
N PHE A 189 -6.45 12.46 -11.33
CA PHE A 189 -7.55 11.50 -11.21
C PHE A 189 -8.82 12.13 -11.81
N HIS A 190 -9.21 11.74 -13.03
CA HIS A 190 -10.26 12.47 -13.77
C HIS A 190 -11.61 11.75 -13.85
N THR A 191 -11.63 10.43 -13.68
CA THR A 191 -12.85 9.61 -13.85
C THR A 191 -12.98 8.57 -12.74
N TRP A 192 -14.21 8.32 -12.31
CA TRP A 192 -14.57 7.28 -11.36
C TRP A 192 -16.06 6.98 -11.49
N GLU A 193 -16.46 5.79 -11.05
CA GLU A 193 -17.85 5.38 -10.98
C GLU A 193 -18.55 6.02 -9.77
N LYS A 194 -17.89 6.05 -8.61
CA LYS A 194 -18.43 6.63 -7.39
C LYS A 194 -17.35 7.28 -6.54
N PHE A 195 -17.74 8.34 -5.85
CA PHE A 195 -17.00 8.98 -4.78
C PHE A 195 -17.86 8.97 -3.52
N ILE A 196 -17.38 8.32 -2.46
CA ILE A 196 -18.10 8.13 -1.20
C ILE A 196 -17.29 8.77 -0.08
N ALA A 197 -17.79 9.88 0.45
CA ALA A 197 -17.27 10.53 1.65
C ALA A 197 -18.06 10.09 2.88
N ARG A 198 -17.45 10.22 4.05
CA ARG A 198 -18.04 9.82 5.32
C ARG A 198 -19.08 10.85 5.77
N ASP A 199 -20.33 10.41 5.93
CA ASP A 199 -21.38 11.26 6.49
C ASP A 199 -21.36 11.18 8.03
N PRO A 200 -21.01 12.28 8.74
CA PRO A 200 -21.01 12.29 10.20
C PRO A 200 -22.41 12.04 10.78
N ALA A 201 -23.50 12.39 10.09
CA ALA A 201 -24.86 12.16 10.58
C ALA A 201 -25.19 10.66 10.67
N ILE A 202 -24.59 9.83 9.80
CA ILE A 202 -24.82 8.38 9.74
C ILE A 202 -23.76 7.62 10.56
N TYR A 203 -22.52 8.11 10.54
CA TYR A 203 -21.35 7.38 11.03
C TYR A 203 -20.66 8.02 12.23
N SER A 204 -21.35 8.92 12.95
CA SER A 204 -20.84 9.48 14.22
C SER A 204 -20.47 8.38 15.21
N GLY A 205 -19.25 8.46 15.78
CA GLY A 205 -18.72 7.50 16.74
C GLY A 205 -18.43 6.08 16.20
N LYS A 206 -18.63 5.83 14.90
CA LYS A 206 -18.30 4.55 14.28
C LYS A 206 -16.82 4.44 13.96
N LEU A 207 -16.28 3.22 13.99
CA LEU A 207 -14.91 2.96 13.55
C LEU A 207 -14.80 3.07 12.03
N SER A 208 -13.61 3.45 11.54
CA SER A 208 -13.26 3.52 10.11
C SER A 208 -13.67 2.26 9.35
N ASN A 209 -13.24 1.10 9.83
CA ASN A 209 -13.49 -0.18 9.20
C ASN A 209 -14.99 -0.51 9.07
N ALA A 210 -15.81 -0.07 10.02
CA ALA A 210 -17.26 -0.29 10.02
C ALA A 210 -17.95 0.55 8.94
N PHE A 211 -17.54 1.81 8.80
CA PHE A 211 -17.96 2.68 7.70
C PHE A 211 -17.57 2.09 6.34
N LYS A 212 -16.28 1.80 6.11
CA LYS A 212 -15.81 1.29 4.81
C LYS A 212 -16.42 -0.08 4.46
N THR A 213 -16.58 -0.97 5.44
CA THR A 213 -17.29 -2.24 5.26
C THR A 213 -18.75 -2.04 4.86
N SER A 214 -19.45 -1.10 5.49
CA SER A 214 -20.84 -0.76 5.15
C SER A 214 -20.98 -0.28 3.71
N GLU A 215 -20.12 0.64 3.27
CA GLU A 215 -20.16 1.17 1.90
C GLU A 215 -19.82 0.10 0.85
N ARG A 216 -18.83 -0.77 1.11
CA ARG A 216 -18.55 -1.91 0.23
C ARG A 216 -19.70 -2.91 0.15
N LYS A 217 -20.44 -3.13 1.24
CA LYS A 217 -21.66 -3.96 1.20
C LYS A 217 -22.74 -3.35 0.31
N LYS A 218 -22.92 -2.02 0.35
CA LYS A 218 -23.86 -1.32 -0.55
C LYS A 218 -23.44 -1.48 -2.01
N LEU A 219 -22.16 -1.31 -2.34
CA LEU A 219 -21.67 -1.55 -3.71
C LEU A 219 -22.00 -2.96 -4.22
N VAL A 220 -21.76 -3.99 -3.41
CA VAL A 220 -22.06 -5.38 -3.79
C VAL A 220 -23.57 -5.61 -3.90
N ALA A 221 -24.38 -5.02 -3.02
CA ALA A 221 -25.84 -5.10 -3.10
C ALA A 221 -26.39 -4.41 -4.37
N GLU A 222 -25.72 -3.38 -4.87
CA GLU A 222 -26.03 -2.73 -6.15
C GLU A 222 -25.55 -3.53 -7.38
N GLY A 223 -24.92 -4.70 -7.17
CA GLY A 223 -24.48 -5.59 -8.23
C GLY A 223 -23.06 -5.33 -8.75
N TYR A 224 -22.27 -4.48 -8.08
CA TYR A 224 -20.85 -4.35 -8.39
C TYR A 224 -20.05 -5.54 -7.88
N ARG A 225 -19.01 -5.89 -8.62
CA ARG A 225 -17.99 -6.86 -8.25
C ARG A 225 -16.71 -6.11 -7.86
N ILE A 226 -16.39 -6.10 -6.57
CA ILE A 226 -15.15 -5.47 -6.09
C ILE A 226 -13.99 -6.42 -6.40
N VAL A 227 -13.30 -6.20 -7.51
CA VAL A 227 -12.20 -7.06 -7.98
C VAL A 227 -10.89 -6.78 -7.27
N GLY A 228 -10.71 -5.55 -6.80
CA GLY A 228 -9.55 -5.11 -6.05
C GLY A 228 -9.89 -3.99 -5.07
N ASN A 229 -9.11 -3.87 -4.02
CA ASN A 229 -9.22 -2.82 -3.01
C ASN A 229 -7.83 -2.44 -2.52
N ILE A 230 -7.48 -1.16 -2.61
CA ILE A 230 -6.18 -0.62 -2.19
C ILE A 230 -6.38 0.50 -1.18
N GLY A 231 -5.58 0.45 -0.13
CA GLY A 231 -5.55 1.44 0.94
C GLY A 231 -4.24 1.37 1.71
N ASP A 232 -3.91 2.42 2.42
CA ASP A 232 -2.71 2.55 3.24
C ASP A 232 -2.97 2.17 4.70
N GLN A 233 -4.22 1.93 5.10
CA GLN A 233 -4.57 1.39 6.41
C GLN A 233 -5.19 0.00 6.29
N TRP A 234 -5.02 -0.81 7.33
CA TRP A 234 -5.69 -2.12 7.38
C TRP A 234 -7.21 -1.99 7.43
N SER A 235 -7.74 -0.93 8.04
CA SER A 235 -9.17 -0.59 8.09
C SER A 235 -9.83 -0.49 6.69
N ASP A 236 -9.05 -0.13 5.67
CA ASP A 236 -9.50 0.02 4.27
C ASP A 236 -9.76 -1.32 3.59
N ILE A 237 -8.92 -2.30 3.92
CA ILE A 237 -8.75 -3.51 3.14
C ILE A 237 -9.13 -4.79 3.89
N VAL A 238 -9.58 -4.68 5.14
CA VAL A 238 -10.14 -5.81 5.90
C VAL A 238 -11.66 -5.71 6.05
N GLY A 239 -12.26 -6.75 6.62
CA GLY A 239 -13.70 -6.85 6.83
C GLY A 239 -14.44 -7.50 5.67
N GLU A 240 -15.76 -7.48 5.76
CA GLU A 240 -16.61 -8.08 4.74
C GLU A 240 -16.57 -7.28 3.43
N LYS A 241 -16.80 -7.98 2.32
CA LYS A 241 -16.80 -7.40 0.97
C LYS A 241 -15.55 -6.55 0.67
N LYS A 242 -14.40 -6.92 1.24
CA LYS A 242 -13.10 -6.26 1.02
C LYS A 242 -12.57 -6.32 -0.42
N GLY A 243 -13.22 -7.09 -1.29
CA GLY A 243 -12.79 -7.35 -2.66
C GLY A 243 -12.13 -8.71 -2.82
N PHE A 244 -11.93 -9.13 -4.07
CA PHE A 244 -11.31 -10.43 -4.38
C PHE A 244 -9.82 -10.49 -4.03
N ARG A 245 -9.12 -9.34 -4.13
CA ARG A 245 -7.76 -9.17 -3.62
C ARG A 245 -7.59 -7.78 -3.04
N THR A 246 -6.76 -7.68 -2.01
CA THR A 246 -6.49 -6.45 -1.27
C THR A 246 -5.01 -6.09 -1.33
N PHE A 247 -4.71 -4.80 -1.33
CA PHE A 247 -3.36 -4.26 -1.48
C PHE A 247 -3.11 -3.19 -0.42
N LYS A 248 -2.10 -3.39 0.44
CA LYS A 248 -1.73 -2.47 1.52
C LYS A 248 -0.59 -1.57 1.04
N LEU A 249 -0.84 -0.27 0.89
CA LEU A 249 0.24 0.71 0.73
C LEU A 249 0.92 0.97 2.08
N PRO A 250 2.21 1.32 2.09
CA PRO A 250 2.89 1.65 3.33
C PRO A 250 2.38 2.99 3.89
N ASN A 251 2.20 3.07 5.21
CA ASN A 251 1.98 4.32 5.92
C ASN A 251 2.48 4.23 7.38
N PRO A 252 3.66 4.82 7.68
CA PRO A 252 4.18 4.91 9.04
C PRO A 252 3.72 6.17 9.81
N LEU A 253 2.88 7.03 9.24
CA LEU A 253 2.54 8.34 9.83
C LEU A 253 1.45 8.25 10.91
N TYR A 254 0.46 7.38 10.72
CA TYR A 254 -0.66 7.18 11.66
C TYR A 254 -1.29 5.79 11.55
N TYR A 255 -2.25 5.50 12.45
CA TYR A 255 -3.00 4.24 12.51
C TYR A 255 -4.46 4.49 12.90
N ASP A 256 -5.39 3.89 12.15
CA ASP A 256 -6.84 4.06 12.30
C ASP A 256 -7.61 2.87 12.92
#